data_AF-A0A0B3AS10-F1
#
_entry.id   AF-A0A0B3AS10-F1
#
_cell.length_a   1.000
_cell.length_b   1.000
_cell.length_c   1.000
_cell.angle_alpha   90.00
_cell.angle_beta   90.00
_cell.angle_gamma   90.00
#
_symmetry.space_group_name_H-M   'P 1'
#
loop_
_entity.id
_entity.type
_entity.pdbx_description
1 polymer ?
#
loop_
_entity_poly.entity_id
_entity_poly.type
_entity_poly.pdbx_seq_one_letter_code
_entity_poly.pdbx_strand_id
1 'polypeptide(L)'
;MNSKGQSALEYLMTYGWALVVIVIVVAALFAFGVFNPPSNCSPFSGRILLKDYAITGTGITLSVANGGPGAMSTISAGGDLGAGTVGTDPLAVGAQTTVTYTGSPAAGTTYDMNVTYTTSSIVHTETSKCFVGSV
;
A
#
# COMPACT_ATOMS: atom_id res chain seq x y z
N MET A 1 -27.61 41.98 -20.12
CA MET A 1 -28.80 41.19 -19.72
C MET A 1 -28.37 39.73 -19.57
N ASN A 2 -28.38 39.20 -18.34
CA ASN A 2 -27.79 37.92 -17.94
C ASN A 2 -28.78 36.74 -18.12
N SER A 3 -29.22 36.49 -19.35
CA SER A 3 -30.23 35.47 -19.71
C SER A 3 -29.78 34.01 -19.49
N LYS A 4 -28.50 33.75 -19.23
CA LYS A 4 -27.94 32.39 -19.06
C LYS A 4 -28.32 31.73 -17.73
N GLY A 5 -28.47 32.51 -16.66
CA GLY A 5 -28.84 31.99 -15.34
C GLY A 5 -30.30 31.55 -15.24
N GLN A 6 -31.19 32.20 -15.99
CA GLN A 6 -32.62 31.91 -15.91
C GLN A 6 -32.99 30.60 -16.61
N SER A 7 -32.39 30.31 -17.78
CA SER A 7 -32.58 29.02 -18.45
C SER A 7 -31.96 27.85 -17.67
N ALA A 8 -30.83 28.06 -16.98
CA ALA A 8 -30.20 27.01 -16.17
C ALA A 8 -31.06 26.62 -14.94
N LEU A 9 -31.75 27.60 -14.33
CA LEU A 9 -32.64 27.34 -13.19
C LEU A 9 -33.91 26.56 -13.58
N GLU A 10 -34.42 26.76 -14.79
CA GLU A 10 -35.58 26.02 -15.31
C GLU A 10 -35.26 24.52 -15.53
N TYR A 11 -34.06 24.21 -16.01
CA TYR A 11 -33.58 22.82 -16.11
C TYR A 11 -33.30 22.18 -14.74
N LEU A 12 -32.82 22.95 -13.77
CA LEU A 12 -32.57 22.44 -12.41
C LEU A 12 -33.88 22.08 -11.70
N MET A 13 -34.95 22.85 -11.92
CA MET A 13 -36.25 22.61 -11.31
C MET A 13 -36.98 21.39 -11.92
N THR A 14 -36.83 21.14 -13.22
CA THR A 14 -37.50 20.03 -13.93
C THR A 14 -36.80 18.68 -13.76
N TYR A 15 -35.46 18.69 -13.73
CA TYR A 15 -34.64 17.50 -13.45
C TYR A 15 -34.15 17.45 -11.99
N GLY A 16 -34.72 18.24 -11.09
CA GLY A 16 -34.30 18.30 -9.68
C GLY A 16 -34.36 16.95 -8.99
N TRP A 17 -35.33 16.10 -9.37
CA TRP A 17 -35.43 14.72 -8.88
C TRP A 17 -34.22 13.86 -9.29
N ALA A 18 -33.66 14.07 -10.48
CA ALA A 18 -32.48 13.34 -10.94
C ALA A 18 -31.24 13.72 -10.11
N LEU A 19 -31.12 15.00 -9.74
CA LEU A 19 -30.05 15.47 -8.85
C LEU A 19 -30.16 14.85 -7.45
N VAL A 20 -31.39 14.76 -6.90
CA VAL A 20 -31.63 14.07 -5.62
C VAL A 20 -31.17 12.61 -5.67
N VAL A 21 -31.52 11.89 -6.74
CA VAL A 21 -31.08 10.50 -6.92
C VAL A 21 -29.54 10.40 -6.96
N ILE A 22 -28.85 11.30 -7.66
CA ILE A 22 -27.38 11.32 -7.71
C ILE A 22 -26.78 11.52 -6.31
N VAL A 23 -27.30 12.47 -5.52
CA VAL A 23 -26.81 12.73 -4.16
C VAL A 23 -27.02 11.50 -3.27
N ILE A 24 -28.18 10.84 -3.37
CA ILE A 24 -28.45 9.60 -2.62
C ILE A 24 -27.45 8.51 -3.01
N VAL A 25 -27.17 8.33 -4.30
CA VAL A 25 -26.19 7.34 -4.77
C VAL A 25 -24.79 7.66 -4.24
N VAL A 26 -24.34 8.91 -4.31
CA VAL A 26 -23.03 9.31 -3.77
C VAL A 26 -22.95 9.08 -2.26
N ALA A 27 -24.00 9.42 -1.52
CA ALA A 27 -24.07 9.16 -0.08
C ALA A 27 -24.02 7.65 0.23
N ALA A 28 -24.73 6.83 -0.55
CA ALA A 28 -24.68 5.37 -0.43
C ALA A 28 -23.29 4.81 -0.76
N LEU A 29 -22.62 5.30 -1.80
CA LEU A 29 -21.25 4.89 -2.16
C LEU A 29 -20.24 5.24 -1.06
N PHE A 30 -20.42 6.41 -0.42
CA PHE A 30 -19.60 6.81 0.73
C PHE A 30 -19.87 5.92 1.95
N ALA A 31 -21.13 5.62 2.24
CA ALA A 31 -21.52 4.71 3.32
C ALA A 31 -21.02 3.27 3.10
N PHE A 32 -20.88 2.84 1.85
CA PHE A 32 -20.32 1.53 1.49
C PHE A 32 -18.77 1.53 1.41
N GLY A 33 -18.10 2.65 1.68
CA GLY A 33 -16.64 2.69 1.73
C GLY A 33 -15.97 2.50 0.37
N VAL A 34 -16.67 2.71 -0.74
CA VAL A 34 -16.12 2.54 -2.12
C VAL A 34 -14.91 3.44 -2.37
N PHE A 35 -14.81 4.55 -1.63
CA PHE A 35 -13.71 5.50 -1.71
C PHE A 35 -12.56 5.21 -0.72
N ASN A 36 -12.63 4.13 0.06
CA ASN A 36 -11.56 3.70 0.96
C ASN A 36 -10.73 2.61 0.27
N PRO A 37 -9.55 2.95 -0.29
CA PRO A 37 -8.68 1.95 -0.89
C PRO A 37 -8.21 0.94 0.17
N PRO A 38 -8.13 -0.36 -0.17
CA PRO A 38 -7.62 -1.38 0.73
C PRO A 38 -6.11 -1.20 0.93
N SER A 39 -5.59 -1.74 2.04
CA SER A 39 -4.15 -1.79 2.28
C SER A 39 -3.43 -2.62 1.22
N ASN A 40 -2.31 -2.12 0.71
CA ASN A 40 -1.54 -2.79 -0.33
C ASN A 40 -0.04 -2.50 -0.20
N CYS A 41 0.80 -3.45 -0.59
CA CYS A 41 2.24 -3.26 -0.74
C CYS A 41 2.66 -3.47 -2.20
N SER A 42 3.49 -2.58 -2.74
CA SER A 42 4.05 -2.73 -4.08
C SER A 42 5.13 -3.83 -4.10
N PRO A 43 5.34 -4.53 -5.22
CA PRO A 43 6.50 -5.41 -5.35
C PRO A 43 7.80 -4.60 -5.22
N PHE A 44 8.86 -5.28 -4.80
CA PHE A 44 10.21 -4.72 -4.84
C PHE A 44 10.72 -4.67 -6.28
N SER A 45 11.62 -3.73 -6.57
CA SER A 45 12.12 -3.49 -7.93
C SER A 45 13.27 -4.42 -8.37
N GLY A 46 13.76 -5.31 -7.50
CA GLY A 46 14.94 -6.13 -7.77
C GLY A 46 14.71 -7.63 -7.61
N ARG A 47 15.61 -8.28 -6.87
CA ARG A 47 15.64 -9.74 -6.70
C ARG A 47 14.67 -10.21 -5.61
N ILE A 48 14.19 -9.30 -4.77
CA ILE A 48 13.25 -9.65 -3.71
C ILE A 48 11.86 -9.79 -4.33
N LEU A 49 11.26 -10.97 -4.15
CA LEU A 49 9.88 -11.22 -4.55
C LEU A 49 8.99 -11.03 -3.33
N LEU A 50 8.05 -10.08 -3.38
CA LEU A 50 6.98 -9.99 -2.39
C LEU A 50 5.99 -11.14 -2.62
N LYS A 51 5.80 -11.99 -1.62
CA LYS A 51 4.94 -13.18 -1.68
C LYS A 51 3.63 -12.98 -0.94
N ASP A 52 3.68 -12.28 0.18
CA ASP A 52 2.52 -11.93 0.98
C ASP A 52 2.81 -10.70 1.84
N TYR A 53 1.77 -10.06 2.34
CA TYR A 53 1.88 -8.96 3.29
C TYR A 53 0.72 -8.95 4.29
N ALA A 54 1.01 -8.50 5.50
CA ALA A 54 0.02 -8.23 6.52
C ALA A 54 0.27 -6.84 7.12
N ILE A 55 -0.77 -6.01 7.14
CA ILE A 55 -0.73 -4.68 7.77
C ILE A 55 -1.71 -4.73 8.94
N THR A 56 -1.18 -4.45 10.13
CA THR A 56 -1.92 -4.45 11.39
C THR A 56 -1.71 -3.14 12.12
N GLY A 57 -2.52 -2.85 13.14
CA GLY A 57 -2.31 -1.66 13.97
C GLY A 57 -0.98 -1.65 14.75
N THR A 58 -0.24 -2.77 14.77
CA THR A 58 1.03 -2.94 15.47
C THR A 58 2.23 -3.14 14.54
N GLY A 59 2.02 -3.11 13.23
CA GLY A 59 3.13 -3.16 12.27
C GLY A 59 2.78 -3.66 10.88
N ILE A 60 3.81 -3.70 10.04
CA ILE A 60 3.77 -4.21 8.67
C ILE A 60 4.67 -5.44 8.60
N THR A 61 4.12 -6.55 8.12
CA THR A 61 4.86 -7.82 7.94
C THR A 61 4.86 -8.18 6.47
N LEU A 62 6.02 -8.49 5.91
CA LEU A 62 6.20 -8.88 4.52
C LEU A 62 6.76 -10.30 4.46
N SER A 63 6.14 -11.18 3.69
CA SER A 63 6.74 -12.45 3.29
C SER A 63 7.50 -12.21 1.99
N VAL A 64 8.82 -12.39 2.01
CA VAL A 64 9.69 -12.10 0.88
C VAL A 64 10.50 -13.33 0.48
N ALA A 65 10.75 -13.50 -0.82
CA ALA A 65 11.56 -14.60 -1.35
C ALA A 65 12.78 -14.07 -2.11
N ASN A 66 13.85 -14.85 -2.11
CA ASN A 66 14.97 -14.63 -3.01
C ASN A 66 14.61 -15.11 -4.43
N GLY A 67 14.34 -14.17 -5.33
CA GLY A 67 14.08 -14.43 -6.75
C GLY A 67 15.33 -14.39 -7.65
N GLY A 68 16.49 -14.03 -7.11
CA GLY A 68 17.72 -13.89 -7.87
C GLY A 68 18.62 -15.15 -7.84
N PRO A 69 19.69 -15.17 -8.65
CA PRO A 69 20.72 -16.19 -8.56
C PRO A 69 21.61 -15.98 -7.34
N GLY A 70 21.95 -17.08 -6.65
CA GLY A 70 22.81 -17.08 -5.46
C GLY A 70 22.06 -16.77 -4.16
N ALA A 71 22.65 -17.18 -3.03
CA ALA A 71 22.07 -16.88 -1.72
C ALA A 71 22.27 -15.40 -1.35
N MET A 72 21.30 -14.82 -0.66
CA MET A 72 21.40 -13.50 -0.03
C MET A 72 21.85 -13.68 1.42
N SER A 73 22.77 -12.85 1.89
CA SER A 73 23.24 -12.84 3.27
C SER A 73 23.21 -11.45 3.87
N THR A 74 23.29 -11.35 5.20
CA THR A 74 23.33 -10.04 5.90
C THR A 74 22.07 -9.24 5.59
N ILE A 75 20.92 -9.90 5.75
CA ILE A 75 19.63 -9.32 5.41
C ILE A 75 19.19 -8.45 6.59
N SER A 76 18.92 -7.18 6.31
CA SER A 76 18.40 -6.23 7.29
C SER A 76 17.21 -5.47 6.74
N ALA A 77 16.34 -5.05 7.64
CA ALA A 77 15.11 -4.36 7.31
C ALA A 77 15.12 -2.97 7.95
N GLY A 78 14.77 -1.96 7.17
CA GLY A 78 14.60 -0.58 7.62
C GLY A 78 13.46 0.10 6.87
N GLY A 79 13.18 1.35 7.16
CA GLY A 79 12.13 2.11 6.49
C GLY A 79 11.48 3.12 7.42
N ASP A 80 10.32 3.62 7.02
CA ASP A 80 9.60 4.69 7.73
C ASP A 80 9.11 4.27 9.12
N LEU A 81 8.85 2.98 9.34
CA LEU A 81 8.54 2.43 10.66
C LEU A 81 9.79 2.09 11.51
N GLY A 82 10.98 2.43 11.02
CA GLY A 82 12.25 2.14 11.66
C GLY A 82 12.82 0.78 11.29
N ALA A 83 13.72 0.27 12.14
CA ALA A 83 14.37 -1.01 11.94
C ALA A 83 13.37 -2.17 12.08
N GLY A 84 13.36 -3.08 11.12
CA GLY A 84 12.59 -4.31 11.15
C GLY A 84 13.43 -5.52 11.59
N THR A 85 12.76 -6.64 11.84
CA THR A 85 13.39 -7.93 12.09
C THR A 85 13.26 -8.83 10.87
N VAL A 86 14.24 -9.72 10.67
CA VAL A 86 14.27 -10.71 9.58
C VAL A 86 14.24 -12.10 10.20
N GLY A 87 13.34 -12.95 9.74
CA GLY A 87 13.16 -14.30 10.29
C GLY A 87 14.35 -15.24 10.02
N THR A 88 14.83 -15.30 8.78
CA THR A 88 15.94 -16.17 8.37
C THR A 88 16.98 -15.43 7.53
N ASP A 89 18.25 -15.62 7.88
CA ASP A 89 19.45 -15.13 7.16
C ASP A 89 20.58 -16.17 7.35
N PRO A 90 21.24 -16.68 6.29
CA PRO A 90 21.09 -16.34 4.87
C PRO A 90 19.85 -16.95 4.21
N LEU A 91 19.40 -16.31 3.13
CA LEU A 91 18.25 -16.74 2.32
C LEU A 91 18.72 -17.39 1.02
N ALA A 92 18.55 -18.71 0.93
CA ALA A 92 18.83 -19.48 -0.28
C ALA A 92 17.92 -19.07 -1.46
N VAL A 93 18.31 -19.44 -2.68
CA VAL A 93 17.51 -19.17 -3.89
C VAL A 93 16.14 -19.83 -3.77
N GLY A 94 15.07 -19.07 -4.03
CA GLY A 94 13.69 -19.55 -3.95
C GLY A 94 13.15 -19.73 -2.52
N ALA A 95 13.99 -19.61 -1.49
CA ALA A 95 13.55 -19.64 -0.10
C ALA A 95 12.83 -18.34 0.28
N GLN A 96 11.94 -18.45 1.26
CA GLN A 96 11.11 -17.35 1.78
C GLN A 96 11.50 -17.04 3.22
N THR A 97 11.44 -15.76 3.58
CA THR A 97 11.59 -15.26 4.95
C THR A 97 10.52 -14.23 5.23
N THR A 98 10.23 -14.03 6.51
CA THR A 98 9.37 -12.96 6.98
C THR A 98 10.24 -11.77 7.40
N VAL A 99 9.82 -10.57 6.99
CA VAL A 99 10.37 -9.29 7.44
C VAL A 99 9.28 -8.55 8.19
N THR A 100 9.54 -8.21 9.45
CA THR A 100 8.54 -7.60 10.34
C THR A 100 8.99 -6.22 10.79
N TYR A 101 8.16 -5.22 10.55
CA TYR A 101 8.35 -3.85 10.98
C TYR A 101 7.33 -3.54 12.08
N THR A 102 7.82 -3.34 13.30
CA THR A 102 6.97 -3.02 14.45
C THR A 102 6.73 -1.51 14.53
N GLY A 103 5.48 -1.10 14.70
CA GLY A 103 5.11 0.30 14.82
C GLY A 103 3.62 0.48 14.73
N SER A 104 3.13 1.71 14.79
CA SER A 104 1.70 2.03 14.69
C SER A 104 1.42 2.72 13.35
N PRO A 105 1.31 1.96 12.24
CA PRO A 105 1.03 2.54 10.93
C PRO A 105 -0.34 3.23 10.93
N ALA A 106 -0.37 4.49 10.50
CA ALA A 106 -1.58 5.28 10.42
C ALA A 106 -2.33 5.01 9.11
N ALA A 107 -3.66 4.88 9.20
CA ALA A 107 -4.53 4.75 8.04
C ALA A 107 -4.40 5.96 7.09
N GLY A 108 -4.50 5.71 5.79
CA GLY A 108 -4.34 6.71 4.74
C GLY A 108 -2.88 7.09 4.43
N THR A 109 -1.90 6.49 5.11
CA THR A 109 -0.48 6.79 4.92
C THR A 109 0.22 5.71 4.10
N THR A 110 1.18 6.13 3.27
CA THR A 110 2.10 5.22 2.57
C THR A 110 3.44 5.21 3.30
N TYR A 111 3.96 4.01 3.54
CA TYR A 111 5.25 3.77 4.19
C TYR A 111 6.23 3.13 3.19
N ASP A 112 7.45 3.65 3.16
CA ASP A 112 8.56 3.04 2.44
C ASP A 112 9.23 1.98 3.32
N MET A 113 9.27 0.74 2.81
CA MET A 113 9.82 -0.42 3.48
C MET A 113 11.06 -0.89 2.73
N ASN A 114 12.22 -0.80 3.37
CA ASN A 114 13.52 -1.09 2.79
C ASN A 114 14.02 -2.44 3.29
N VAL A 115 14.48 -3.29 2.37
CA VAL A 115 15.21 -4.52 2.68
C VAL A 115 16.59 -4.42 2.06
N THR A 116 17.61 -4.52 2.89
CA THR A 116 19.01 -4.50 2.49
C THR A 116 19.58 -5.90 2.61
N TYR A 117 20.34 -6.35 1.62
CA TYR A 117 20.98 -7.66 1.60
C TYR A 117 22.32 -7.60 0.88
N THR A 118 23.15 -8.62 1.09
CA THR A 118 24.43 -8.77 0.41
C THR A 118 24.41 -9.98 -0.53
N THR A 119 24.88 -9.80 -1.75
CA THR A 119 25.15 -10.89 -2.71
C THR A 119 26.54 -10.71 -3.30
N SER A 120 27.37 -11.76 -3.27
CA SER A 120 28.73 -11.71 -3.82
C SER A 120 29.54 -10.50 -3.32
N SER A 121 29.43 -10.19 -2.02
CA SER A 121 30.07 -9.05 -1.35
C SER A 121 29.59 -7.66 -1.80
N ILE A 122 28.51 -7.57 -2.59
CA ILE A 122 27.85 -6.31 -2.96
C ILE A 122 26.58 -6.14 -2.13
N VAL A 123 26.43 -4.96 -1.52
CA VAL A 123 25.24 -4.59 -0.76
C VAL A 123 24.20 -3.98 -1.69
N HIS A 124 22.97 -4.47 -1.60
CA HIS A 124 21.81 -4.00 -2.32
C HIS A 124 20.73 -3.58 -1.33
N THR A 125 19.99 -2.52 -1.66
CA THR A 125 18.79 -2.10 -0.92
C THR A 125 17.63 -2.00 -1.90
N GLU A 126 16.54 -2.68 -1.59
CA GLU A 126 15.30 -2.63 -2.36
C GLU A 126 14.19 -2.06 -1.50
N THR A 127 13.28 -1.30 -2.12
CA THR A 127 12.17 -0.63 -1.43
C THR A 127 10.83 -1.12 -1.96
N SER A 128 9.90 -1.38 -1.05
CA SER A 128 8.49 -1.64 -1.29
C SER A 128 7.67 -0.51 -0.66
N LYS A 129 6.62 -0.05 -1.34
CA LYS A 129 5.70 0.96 -0.81
C LYS A 129 4.44 0.29 -0.28
N CYS A 130 4.18 0.47 1.00
CA CYS A 130 3.01 -0.09 1.67
C CYS A 130 2.02 1.01 2.05
N PHE A 131 0.87 1.03 1.39
CA PHE A 131 -0.26 1.87 1.74
C PHE A 131 -1.14 1.18 2.79
N VAL A 132 -1.50 1.93 3.82
CA VAL A 132 -2.37 1.48 4.91
C VAL A 132 -3.78 1.98 4.61
N GLY A 133 -4.65 1.07 4.20
CA GLY A 133 -6.04 1.37 3.92
C GLY A 133 -6.80 1.81 5.17
N SER A 134 -7.76 2.71 4.97
CA SER A 134 -8.74 3.05 5.99
C SER A 134 -9.76 1.92 6.06
N VAL A 135 -9.74 1.12 7.13
CA VAL A 135 -10.82 0.16 7.44
C VAL A 135 -12.11 0.89 7.80
#